data_AF-C1C314-F1
#
_entry.id   AF-C1C314-F1
#
_cell.length_a   1.000
_cell.length_b   1.000
_cell.length_c   1.000
_cell.angle_alpha   90.00
_cell.angle_beta   90.00
_cell.angle_gamma   90.00
#
_symmetry.space_group_name_H-M   'P 1'
#
loop_
_entity.id
_entity.type
_entity.pdbx_description
1 polymer ?
#
loop_
_entity_poly.entity_id
_entity_poly.type
_entity_poly.pdbx_seq_one_letter_code
_entity_poly.pdbx_strand_id
1 'polypeptide(L)' 'MKSMSLELKKEGILVMAMHPGWVKTDMGGQNAYITVDECVSNMVKTIAQLSEKDNGAFLRYNNTTVPW' A
#
# COMPACT_ATOMS: atom_id res chain seq x y z
N MET A 1 4.74 9.80 5.21
CA MET A 1 4.41 9.48 3.81
C MET A 1 3.98 10.70 3.00
N LYS A 2 3.02 11.53 3.47
CA LYS A 2 2.58 12.69 2.69
C LYS A 2 3.68 13.74 2.42
N SER A 3 4.43 14.20 3.44
CA SER A 3 5.54 15.16 3.24
C SER A 3 6.60 14.62 2.27
N MET A 4 7.09 13.40 2.55
CA MET A 4 8.06 12.70 1.70
C MET A 4 7.63 12.59 0.23
N SER A 5 6.34 12.38 -0.04
CA SER A 5 5.81 12.34 -1.41
C SER A 5 5.95 13.67 -2.15
N LEU A 6 5.92 14.80 -1.44
CA LEU A 6 6.09 16.13 -2.03
C LEU A 6 7.58 16.45 -2.24
N GLU A 7 8.41 16.09 -1.27
CA GLU A 7 9.86 16.31 -1.29
C GLU A 7 10.52 15.53 -2.44
N LEU A 8 10.24 14.23 -2.55
CA LEU A 8 10.88 13.35 -3.53
C LEU A 8 10.24 13.42 -4.94
N LYS A 9 9.12 14.14 -5.10
CA LYS A 9 8.45 14.29 -6.40
C LYS A 9 9.38 14.85 -7.48
N LYS A 10 10.23 15.80 -7.11
CA LYS A 10 11.17 16.45 -8.04
C LYS A 10 12.26 15.49 -8.55
N GLU A 11 12.51 14.41 -7.83
CA GLU A 11 13.46 13.35 -8.18
C GLU A 11 12.79 12.22 -8.98
N GLY A 12 11.50 12.34 -9.30
CA GLY A 12 10.74 11.31 -10.02
C GLY A 12 10.41 10.08 -9.18
N ILE A 13 10.49 10.18 -7.85
CA ILE A 13 10.21 9.06 -6.94
C ILE A 13 8.74 9.12 -6.49
N LEU A 14 8.00 8.05 -6.75
CA LEU A 14 6.62 7.88 -6.29
C LEU A 14 6.62 7.33 -4.86
N VAL A 15 5.85 7.96 -3.96
CA VAL A 15 5.74 7.56 -2.56
C VAL A 15 4.26 7.39 -2.20
N MET A 16 3.91 6.30 -1.52
CA MET A 16 2.52 5.99 -1.14
C MET A 16 2.50 5.16 0.15
N ALA A 17 1.51 5.33 1.03
CA ALA A 17 1.32 4.50 2.23
C ALA A 17 0.43 3.30 1.92
N MET A 18 0.83 2.09 2.30
CA MET A 18 0.06 0.88 2.01
C MET A 18 -0.47 0.24 3.29
N HIS A 19 -1.79 -0.02 3.34
CA HIS A 19 -2.39 -0.85 4.37
C HIS A 19 -2.50 -2.29 3.85
N PRO A 20 -1.76 -3.26 4.43
CA PRO A 20 -1.80 -4.67 4.00
C PRO A 20 -3.12 -5.39 4.34
N GLY A 21 -4.05 -4.74 5.06
CA GLY A 21 -5.16 -5.41 5.71
C GLY A 21 -4.72 -6.11 7.01
N TRP A 22 -5.56 -7.00 7.53
CA TRP A 22 -5.24 -7.84 8.69
C TRP A 22 -4.82 -9.22 8.20
N VAL A 23 -3.50 -9.46 8.21
CA VAL A 23 -2.84 -10.59 7.55
C VAL A 23 -2.40 -11.64 8.55
N LYS A 24 -2.58 -12.93 8.21
CA LYS A 24 -2.17 -14.11 8.99
C LYS A 24 -0.65 -14.24 9.07
N THR A 25 -0.07 -13.47 9.98
CA THR A 25 1.35 -13.43 10.34
C THR A 25 1.45 -13.50 11.86
N ASP A 26 2.65 -13.60 12.42
CA ASP A 26 2.84 -13.57 13.87
C ASP A 26 2.25 -12.29 14.50
N MET A 27 2.40 -11.13 13.83
CA MET A 27 1.84 -9.86 14.27
C MET A 27 0.31 -9.79 14.13
N GLY A 28 -0.27 -10.41 13.10
CA GLY A 28 -1.72 -10.42 12.89
C GLY A 28 -2.46 -11.51 13.67
N GLY A 29 -1.77 -12.58 14.06
CA GLY A 29 -2.36 -13.73 14.73
C GLY A 29 -3.21 -14.62 13.81
N GLN A 30 -3.67 -15.74 14.37
CA GLN A 30 -4.39 -16.78 13.62
C GLN A 30 -5.80 -16.36 13.17
N ASN A 31 -6.38 -15.37 13.84
CA ASN A 31 -7.74 -14.86 13.56
C ASN A 31 -7.78 -13.81 12.44
N ALA A 32 -6.63 -13.39 11.93
CA ALA A 32 -6.56 -12.50 10.78
C ALA A 32 -7.27 -13.14 9.56
N TYR A 33 -7.88 -12.32 8.71
CA TYR A 33 -8.74 -12.82 7.65
C TYR A 33 -8.00 -13.08 6.33
N ILE A 34 -6.85 -12.41 6.12
CA ILE A 34 -6.14 -12.42 4.82
C ILE A 34 -4.90 -13.30 4.93
N THR A 35 -4.65 -14.16 3.94
CA THR A 35 -3.40 -14.94 3.88
C THR A 35 -2.23 -14.07 3.39
N VAL A 36 -1.00 -14.45 3.73
CA VAL A 36 0.20 -13.72 3.25
C VAL A 36 0.25 -13.69 1.73
N ASP A 37 0.03 -14.83 1.07
CA ASP A 37 0.07 -14.95 -0.38
C ASP A 37 -0.97 -14.07 -1.09
N GLU A 38 -2.20 -14.05 -0.57
CA GLU A 38 -3.27 -13.19 -1.09
C GLU A 38 -2.92 -11.71 -0.92
N CYS A 39 -2.44 -11.32 0.26
CA CYS A 39 -2.03 -9.94 0.53
C CYS A 39 -0.93 -9.50 -0.44
N VAL A 40 0.19 -10.23 -0.48
CA VAL A 40 1.37 -9.85 -1.27
C VAL A 40 1.06 -9.86 -2.76
N SER A 41 0.32 -10.86 -3.26
CA SER A 41 -0.07 -10.92 -4.68
C SER A 41 -0.87 -9.69 -5.11
N ASN A 42 -1.79 -9.22 -4.25
CA ASN A 42 -2.58 -8.03 -4.52
C ASN A 42 -1.76 -6.73 -4.33
N MET A 43 -0.85 -6.68 -3.35
CA MET A 43 0.07 -5.53 -3.19
C MET A 43 0.93 -5.33 -4.44
N VAL A 44 1.52 -6.41 -4.97
CA VAL A 44 2.32 -6.35 -6.20
C VAL A 44 1.49 -5.86 -7.40
N LYS A 45 0.25 -6.37 -7.56
CA LYS A 45 -0.68 -5.88 -8.60
C LYS A 45 -1.03 -4.41 -8.42
N THR A 46 -1.28 -3.97 -7.18
CA THR A 46 -1.58 -2.57 -6.86
C THR A 46 -0.39 -1.68 -7.24
N ILE A 47 0.83 -2.03 -6.82
CA ILE A 47 2.05 -1.28 -7.13
C ILE A 47 2.27 -1.18 -8.64
N ALA A 48 2.05 -2.26 -9.38
CA ALA A 48 2.20 -2.29 -10.84
C ALA A 48 1.21 -1.38 -11.60
N GLN A 49 0.13 -0.94 -10.97
CA GLN A 49 -0.89 -0.07 -11.56
C GLN A 49 -0.73 1.42 -11.19
N LEU A 50 0.20 1.75 -10.30
CA LEU A 50 0.37 3.10 -9.81
C LEU A 50 0.97 4.02 -10.88
N SER A 51 0.57 5.28 -10.82
CA SER A 51 1.20 6.36 -11.57
C SER A 51 1.35 7.62 -10.73
N GLU A 52 1.90 8.69 -11.30
CA GLU A 52 2.11 9.96 -10.58
C GLU A 52 0.86 10.52 -9.90
N LYS A 53 -0.34 10.18 -10.39
CA LYS A 53 -1.63 10.58 -9.79
C LYS A 53 -1.82 10.01 -8.38
N ASP A 54 -1.17 8.89 -8.08
CA ASP A 54 -1.29 8.16 -6.82
C ASP A 54 -0.20 8.60 -5.81
N ASN A 55 0.64 9.56 -6.17
CA ASN A 55 1.71 10.05 -5.30
C ASN A 55 1.14 10.71 -4.03
N GLY A 56 1.58 10.20 -2.88
CA GLY A 56 1.10 10.58 -1.56
C GLY A 56 -0.29 10.04 -1.22
N ALA A 57 -0.77 9.03 -1.93
CA ALA A 57 -2.00 8.31 -1.59
C ALA A 57 -1.80 7.36 -0.40
N PHE A 58 -2.91 7.00 0.22
CA PHE A 58 -2.99 5.89 1.17
C PHE A 58 -3.92 4.84 0.57
N LEU A 59 -3.38 3.67 0.24
CA LEU A 59 -4.10 2.60 -0.45
C LEU A 59 -4.07 1.31 0.39
N ARG A 60 -5.11 0.50 0.29
CA ARG A 60 -5.09 -0.90 0.74
C ARG A 60 -4.37 -1.77 -0.28
N TYR A 61 -3.97 -2.96 0.17
CA TYR A 61 -3.36 -4.02 -0.63
C TYR A 61 -4.11 -4.37 -1.94
N ASN A 62 -5.40 -4.05 -2.03
CA ASN A 62 -6.27 -4.30 -3.18
C ASN A 62 -6.64 -3.03 -3.96
N ASN A 63 -5.79 -1.99 -3.93
CA ASN A 63 -5.96 -0.71 -4.62
C ASN A 63 -7.19 0.12 -4.18
N THR A 64 -7.78 -0.15 -3.01
CA THR A 64 -8.85 0.69 -2.46
C THR A 64 -8.27 1.85 -1.67
N THR A 65 -8.74 3.07 -1.92
CA THR A 65 -8.30 4.28 -1.19
C THR A 65 -8.72 4.25 0.28
N VAL A 66 -7.81 4.70 1.14
CA VAL A 66 -8.04 4.91 2.57
C VAL A 66 -7.97 6.42 2.86
N PRO A 67 -8.91 7.00 3.62
CA PRO A 67 -8.79 8.38 4.07
C PRO A 67 -7.60 8.51 5.04
N TRP A 68 -6.95 9.67 5.02
CA TRP A 68 -5.90 10.03 5.97
C TRP A 68 -6.46 10.31 7.37
#